data_AF-A0A7V9Z0W8-F1
#
_entry.id   AF-A0A7V9Z0W8-F1
#
_cell.length_a   1.000
_cell.length_b   1.000
_cell.length_c   1.000
_cell.angle_alpha   90.00
_cell.angle_beta   90.00
_cell.angle_gamma   90.00
#
_symmetry.space_group_name_H-M   'P 1'
#
loop_
_entity.id
_entity.type
_entity.pdbx_description
1 polymer ?
#
loop_
_entity_poly.entity_id
_entity_poly.type
_entity_poly.pdbx_seq_one_letter_code
_entity_poly.pdbx_strand_id
1 'polypeptide(L)' 'MFHILIEEKRQQMIELALVYGFTAKETVKCSQELDELLNIQLKATLVTQQDQSEKILLSH' A
#
# COMPACT_ATOMS: atom_id res chain seq x y z
N MET A 1 -6.25 3.22 10.43
CA MET A 1 -5.73 1.87 10.79
C MET A 1 -4.77 1.32 9.74
N PHE A 2 -5.08 1.36 8.44
CA PHE A 2 -4.17 0.89 7.35
C PHE A 2 -2.78 1.54 7.32
N HIS A 3 -2.66 2.82 7.70
CA HIS A 3 -1.38 3.53 7.70
C HIS A 3 -0.34 2.89 8.64
N ILE A 4 -0.75 2.43 9.83
CA ILE A 4 0.19 1.85 10.82
C ILE A 4 0.81 0.57 10.25
N LEU A 5 -0.02 -0.29 9.64
CA LEU A 5 0.44 -1.55 9.04
C LEU A 5 1.46 -1.33 7.91
N ILE A 6 1.26 -0.29 7.10
CA ILE A 6 2.17 0.08 6.02
C ILE A 6 3.51 0.59 6.56
N GLU A 7 3.49 1.39 7.62
CA GLU A 7 4.72 1.87 8.26
C GLU A 7 5.49 0.75 8.96
N GLU A 8 4.79 -0.17 9.63
CA GLU A 8 5.42 -1.35 10.23
C GLU A 8 6.09 -2.22 9.16
N LYS A 9 5.43 -2.44 8.01
CA LYS A 9 6.03 -3.20 6.91
C LYS A 9 7.17 -2.46 6.22
N ARG A 10 7.09 -1.13 6.11
CA ARG A 10 8.19 -0.29 5.62
C ARG A 10 9.40 -0.41 6.54
N GLN A 11 9.20 -0.35 7.85
CA GLN A 11 10.28 -0.48 8.83
C GLN A 11 10.94 -1.86 8.75
N GLN A 12 10.15 -2.93 8.63
CA GLN A 12 10.69 -4.29 8.42
C GLN A 12 11.52 -4.41 7.14
N MET A 13 11.07 -3.80 6.03
CA MET A 13 11.84 -3.79 4.78
C MET A 13 13.19 -3.08 4.95
N ILE A 14 13.21 -1.96 5.67
CA ILE A 14 14.44 -1.21 5.96
C ILE A 14 15.39 -2.05 6.83
N GLU A 15 14.88 -2.70 7.87
CA GLU A 15 15.67 -3.59 8.73
C GLU A 15 16.28 -4.75 7.94
N LEU A 16 15.49 -5.40 7.08
CA LEU A 16 15.98 -6.45 6.19
C LEU A 16 17.02 -5.93 5.19
N ALA A 17 16.83 -4.72 4.66
CA ALA A 17 17.80 -4.08 3.78
C ALA A 17 19.12 -3.78 4.50
N LEU A 18 19.07 -3.38 5.77
CA LEU A 18 20.26 -3.12 6.58
C LEU A 18 21.00 -4.41 6.94
N VAL A 19 20.28 -5.51 7.15
CA VAL A 19 20.88 -6.81 7.54
C VAL A 19 21.38 -7.60 6.33
N TYR A 20 20.56 -7.72 5.28
CA TYR A 20 20.81 -8.59 4.13
C TYR A 20 21.14 -7.83 2.83
N GLY A 21 20.87 -6.53 2.77
CA GLY A 21 20.98 -5.71 1.57
C GLY A 21 19.65 -5.52 0.85
N PHE A 22 19.54 -4.44 0.06
CA PHE A 22 18.32 -4.11 -0.69
C PHE A 22 17.97 -5.12 -1.79
N THR A 23 18.95 -5.90 -2.26
CA THR A 23 18.77 -6.91 -3.31
C THR A 23 18.63 -8.33 -2.77
N ALA A 24 18.69 -8.51 -1.44
CA ALA A 24 18.43 -9.81 -0.84
C ALA A 24 17.01 -10.26 -1.12
N LYS A 25 16.83 -11.56 -1.31
CA LYS A 25 15.52 -12.16 -1.65
C LYS A 25 14.47 -11.82 -0.60
N GLU A 26 14.88 -11.77 0.67
CA GLU A 26 14.06 -11.43 1.83
C GLU A 26 13.60 -9.96 1.78
N THR A 27 14.51 -9.04 1.46
CA THR A 27 14.20 -7.61 1.33
C THR A 27 13.31 -7.33 0.12
N VAL A 28 13.59 -7.97 -1.02
CA VAL A 28 12.79 -7.87 -2.25
C VAL A 28 11.40 -8.46 -2.04
N LYS A 29 11.27 -9.57 -1.31
CA LYS A 29 9.97 -10.12 -0.96
C LYS A 29 9.20 -9.15 -0.05
N CYS A 30 9.87 -8.57 0.94
CA CYS A 30 9.24 -7.59 1.83
C CYS A 30 8.81 -6.32 1.09
N SER A 31 9.56 -5.88 0.07
CA SER A 31 9.17 -4.74 -0.75
C SER A 31 7.94 -5.04 -1.61
N GLN A 32 7.84 -6.25 -2.17
CA GLN A 32 6.66 -6.70 -2.92
C GLN A 32 5.40 -6.75 -2.04
N GLU A 33 5.53 -7.27 -0.81
CA GLU A 33 4.43 -7.29 0.15
C GLU A 33 3.98 -5.87 0.54
N LEU A 34 4.93 -4.94 0.71
CA LEU A 34 4.63 -3.54 0.99
C LEU A 34 3.94 -2.85 -0.19
N ASP A 35 4.41 -3.08 -1.42
CA ASP A 35 3.78 -2.56 -2.63
C ASP A 35 2.35 -3.09 -2.81
N GLU A 36 2.08 -4.36 -2.49
CA GLU A 36 0.74 -4.91 -2.56
C GLU A 36 -0.21 -4.23 -1.56
N LEU A 37 0.25 -3.99 -0.32
CA LEU A 37 -0.52 -3.26 0.69
C LEU A 37 -0.82 -1.82 0.25
N LEU A 38 0.17 -1.13 -0.33
CA LEU A 38 0.00 0.22 -0.89
C LEU A 38 -1.00 0.22 -2.05
N ASN A 39 -0.94 -0.77 -2.94
CA ASN A 39 -1.86 -0.91 -4.05
C ASN A 39 -3.30 -1.18 -3.58
N ILE A 40 -3.49 -1.98 -2.53
CA ILE A 40 -4.81 -2.21 -1.92
C ILE A 40 -5.36 -0.91 -1.33
N GLN A 41 -4.54 -0.17 -0.59
CA GLN A 41 -4.95 1.13 -0.04
C GLN A 41 -5.32 2.12 -1.14
N LEU A 42 -4.47 2.23 -2.18
CA LEU A 42 -4.72 3.10 -3.32
C LEU A 42 -6.04 2.73 -4.02
N LYS A 43 -6.27 1.45 -4.30
CA LYS A 43 -7.53 0.97 -4.88
C LYS A 43 -8.72 1.30 -3.98
N ALA A 44 -8.61 1.08 -2.67
CA ALA A 44 -9.67 1.42 -1.73
C ALA A 44 -10.01 2.93 -1.77
N THR A 45 -9.01 3.80 -1.84
CA THR A 45 -9.16 5.26 -1.95
C THR A 45 -9.70 5.70 -3.32
N LEU A 46 -9.35 5.00 -4.40
CA LEU A 46 -9.85 5.29 -5.75
C LEU A 46 -11.31 4.85 -5.93
N VAL A 47 -11.68 3.69 -5.39
CA VAL A 47 -13.07 3.19 -5.41
C VAL A 47 -13.99 4.13 -4.64
N THR A 48 -13.54 4.77 -3.56
CA THR A 48 -14.33 5.77 -2.83
C THR A 48 -14.57 7.07 -3.61
N GLN A 49 -13.83 7.33 -4.70
CA GLN A 49 -14.03 8.50 -5.57
C GLN A 49 -14.98 8.23 -6.75
N GLN A 50 -15.25 6.97 -7.09
CA GLN A 50 -16.19 6.62 -8.17
C GLN A 50 -17.65 6.69 -7.71
N ASP A 51 -17.95 6.39 -6.45
CA ASP A 51 -19.31 6.51 -5.87
C ASP A 51 -19.79 7.97 -5.72
N GLN A 52 -18.90 8.96 -5.66
CA GLN A 52 -19.29 10.38 -5.61
C GLN A 52 -19.64 10.95 -6.99
N SER A 53 -19.16 10.34 -8.09
CA SER A 53 -19.44 10.86 -9.44
C SER A 53 -20.81 10.42 -9.99
N GLU A 54 -21.32 9.24 -9.63
CA GLU A 54 -22.67 8.81 -10.03
C GLU A 54 -23.79 9.48 -9.21
N LYS A 55 -23.52 9.94 -7.98
CA LYS A 55 -24.52 10.66 -7.17
C LYS A 55 -24.82 12.10 -7.64
N ILE A 56 -23.91 12.71 -8.40
CA ILE A 56 -24.08 14.08 -8.93
C ILE A 56 -24.88 14.09 -10.23
N LEU A 57 -24.97 12.95 -10.95
CA LEU A 57 -25.67 12.87 -12.24
C LEU A 57 -27.15 12.44 -12.12
N LEU A 58 -27.57 11.86 -10.99
CA LEU A 58 -28.96 11.40 -10.76
C LEU A 58 -29.80 12.38 -9.92
N SER A 59 -29.33 13.60 -9.67
CA SER A 59 -30.07 14.64 -8.94
C SER A 59 -30.61 15.75 -9.84
N HIS A 60 -30.88 15.47 -11.12
CA HIS A 60 -31.52 16.44 -12.01
C HIS A 60 -32.66 15.87 -12.83
#